data_AF-A0A5U5UNR1-F1
#
_entry.id   AF-A0A5U5UNR1-F1
#
_cell.length_a   1.000
_cell.length_b   1.000
_cell.length_c   1.000
_cell.angle_alpha   90.00
_cell.angle_beta   90.00
_cell.angle_gamma   90.00
#
_symmetry.space_group_name_H-M   'P 1'
#
loop_
_entity.id
_entity.type
_entity.pdbx_description
1 polymer ?
#
loop_
_entity_poly.entity_id
_entity_poly.type
_entity_poly.pdbx_seq_one_letter_code
_entity_poly.pdbx_strand_id
1 'polypeptide(L)'
;MAQEATEKLVQERIALAAENTALKKSEVEFNEYCRRECEDVGDTWVDDFTETPATDAFLAEVRAQGVEMFSEKFGGGTLLSNMVKEVAADFAAKLRKGVAQ
;
A
#
# COMPACT_ATOMS: atom_id res chain seq x y z
N MET A 1 -16.81 14.04 -17.95
CA MET A 1 -16.27 15.22 -17.23
C MET A 1 -15.82 14.86 -15.80
N ALA A 2 -16.66 14.90 -14.77
CA ALA A 2 -16.20 14.61 -13.39
C ALA A 2 -15.82 13.12 -13.19
N GLN A 3 -16.64 12.19 -13.70
CA GLN A 3 -16.38 10.74 -13.62
C GLN A 3 -15.08 10.33 -14.32
N GLU A 4 -14.85 10.79 -15.57
CA GLU A 4 -13.61 10.51 -16.33
C GLU A 4 -12.36 11.06 -15.63
N ALA A 5 -12.45 12.25 -15.02
CA ALA A 5 -11.33 12.81 -14.28
C ALA A 5 -10.97 11.95 -13.07
N THR A 6 -11.97 11.45 -12.35
CA THR A 6 -11.77 10.52 -11.23
C THR A 6 -11.15 9.19 -11.70
N GLU A 7 -11.65 8.61 -12.80
CA GLU A 7 -11.11 7.36 -13.35
C GLU A 7 -9.65 7.51 -13.80
N LYS A 8 -9.31 8.62 -14.46
CA LYS A 8 -7.92 8.93 -14.85
C LYS A 8 -7.00 9.05 -13.64
N LEU A 9 -7.45 9.73 -12.58
CA LEU A 9 -6.69 9.85 -11.34
C LEU A 9 -6.47 8.49 -10.67
N VAL A 10 -7.47 7.60 -10.68
CA VAL A 10 -7.32 6.24 -10.15
C VAL A 10 -6.27 5.45 -10.94
N GLN A 11 -6.29 5.54 -12.28
CA GLN A 11 -5.30 4.88 -13.13
C GLN A 11 -3.88 5.39 -12.88
N GLU A 12 -3.68 6.71 -12.80
CA GLU A 12 -2.39 7.32 -12.50
C GLU A 12 -1.86 6.89 -11.11
N ARG A 13 -2.74 6.77 -10.12
CA ARG A 13 -2.37 6.29 -8.78
C ARG A 13 -1.94 4.82 -8.78
N ILE A 14 -2.60 3.96 -9.55
CA ILE A 14 -2.20 2.55 -9.72
C ILE A 14 -0.84 2.45 -10.41
N ALA A 15 -0.62 3.24 -11.47
CA ALA A 15 0.67 3.29 -12.16
C ALA A 15 1.80 3.73 -11.23
N LEU A 16 1.58 4.80 -10.45
CA LEU A 16 2.53 5.27 -9.45
C LEU A 16 2.80 4.24 -8.35
N ALA A 17 1.80 3.47 -7.92
CA ALA A 17 2.00 2.40 -6.94
C ALA A 17 2.87 1.26 -7.50
N ALA A 18 2.65 0.89 -8.76
CA ALA A 18 3.47 -0.10 -9.45
C ALA A 18 4.91 0.38 -9.63
N GLU A 19 5.09 1.64 -10.04
CA GLU A 19 6.41 2.28 -10.17
C GLU A 19 7.16 2.33 -8.83
N ASN A 20 6.49 2.72 -7.74
CA ASN A 20 7.08 2.69 -6.40
C ASN A 20 7.49 1.27 -5.97
N THR A 21 6.72 0.24 -6.33
CA THR A 21 7.06 -1.15 -6.05
C THR A 21 8.31 -1.58 -6.83
N ALA A 22 8.38 -1.22 -8.11
CA ALA A 22 9.55 -1.50 -8.95
C ALA A 22 10.79 -0.74 -8.46
N LEU A 23 10.65 0.51 -8.02
CA LEU A 23 11.74 1.32 -7.49
C LEU A 23 12.28 0.74 -6.18
N LYS A 24 11.40 0.38 -5.23
CA LYS A 24 11.79 -0.29 -3.97
C LYS A 24 12.56 -1.60 -4.26
N LYS A 25 12.13 -2.37 -5.27
CA LYS A 25 12.84 -3.59 -5.69
C LYS A 25 14.22 -3.28 -6.29
N SER A 26 14.30 -2.28 -7.17
CA SER A 26 15.56 -1.84 -7.76
C SER A 26 16.56 -1.35 -6.71
N GLU A 27 16.08 -0.72 -5.65
CA GLU A 27 16.92 -0.22 -4.55
C GLU A 27 17.49 -1.37 -3.71
N VAL A 28 16.69 -2.41 -3.44
CA VAL A 28 17.18 -3.66 -2.81
C VAL A 28 18.26 -4.31 -3.66
N GLU A 29 18.04 -4.44 -4.96
CA GLU A 29 19.02 -5.03 -5.89
C GLU A 29 20.31 -4.19 -5.95
N PHE A 30 20.19 -2.86 -5.92
CA PHE A 30 21.33 -1.95 -5.87
C PHE A 30 22.11 -2.07 -4.56
N ASN A 31 21.44 -2.10 -3.41
CA ASN A 31 22.10 -2.31 -2.12
C ASN A 31 22.82 -3.65 -2.04
N GLU A 32 22.24 -4.73 -2.57
CA GLU A 32 22.91 -6.03 -2.65
C GLU A 32 24.16 -5.99 -3.54
N TYR A 33 24.08 -5.29 -4.67
CA TYR A 33 25.24 -5.08 -5.54
C TYR A 33 26.34 -4.31 -4.81
N CYS A 34 26.04 -3.15 -4.23
CA CYS A 34 27.01 -2.34 -3.51
C CYS A 34 27.64 -3.08 -2.32
N ARG A 35 26.84 -3.88 -1.59
CA ARG A 35 27.36 -4.71 -0.51
C ARG A 35 28.44 -5.68 -1.00
N ARG A 36 28.18 -6.38 -2.11
CA ARG A 36 29.14 -7.33 -2.69
C ARG A 36 30.43 -6.64 -3.14
N GLU A 37 30.32 -5.51 -3.84
CA GLU A 37 31.48 -4.77 -4.32
C GLU A 37 32.33 -4.20 -3.17
N CYS A 38 31.70 -3.78 -2.06
CA CYS A 38 32.40 -3.35 -0.85
C CYS A 38 33.11 -4.51 -0.14
N GLU A 39 32.45 -5.68 -0.02
CA GLU A 39 33.04 -6.88 0.56
C GLU A 39 34.30 -7.34 -0.22
N ASP A 40 34.27 -7.25 -1.54
CA ASP A 40 35.40 -7.63 -2.42
C ASP A 40 36.66 -6.77 -2.21
N VAL A 41 36.51 -5.55 -1.69
CA VAL A 41 37.64 -4.65 -1.35
C VAL A 41 37.95 -4.60 0.14
N GLY A 42 37.26 -5.38 0.97
CA GLY A 42 37.45 -5.46 2.42
C GLY A 42 36.78 -4.33 3.21
N ASP A 43 35.88 -3.56 2.58
CA ASP A 43 35.08 -2.52 3.22
C ASP A 43 33.69 -3.06 3.62
N THR A 44 32.98 -2.32 4.47
CA THR A 44 31.61 -2.66 4.89
C THR A 44 30.61 -1.66 4.31
N TRP A 45 29.62 -2.19 3.58
CA TRP A 45 28.48 -1.41 3.11
C TRP A 45 27.44 -1.22 4.21
N VAL A 46 26.77 -0.07 4.21
CA VAL A 46 25.61 0.21 5.07
C VAL A 46 24.41 0.38 4.15
N ASP A 47 23.39 -0.46 4.35
CA ASP A 47 22.17 -0.36 3.58
C ASP A 47 21.48 0.99 3.80
N ASP A 48 21.06 1.62 2.71
CA ASP A 48 20.23 2.83 2.71
C ASP A 48 19.02 2.61 1.81
N PHE A 49 17.82 2.92 2.33
CA PHE A 49 16.57 2.68 1.62
C PHE A 49 15.70 3.94 1.65
N THR A 50 15.13 4.26 0.50
CA THR A 50 14.22 5.38 0.32
C THR A 50 12.84 5.00 0.82
N GLU A 51 12.51 5.47 2.02
CA GLU A 51 11.15 5.33 2.55
C GLU A 51 10.15 6.20 1.75
N THR A 52 8.94 5.68 1.53
CA THR A 52 7.85 6.40 0.86
C THR A 52 6.57 6.48 1.71
N PRO A 53 6.64 7.13 2.90
CA PRO A 53 5.56 7.12 3.88
C PRO A 53 4.24 7.69 3.35
N ALA A 54 4.30 8.69 2.46
CA ALA A 54 3.11 9.25 1.82
C ALA A 54 2.42 8.26 0.87
N THR A 55 3.20 7.47 0.12
CA THR A 55 2.68 6.41 -0.76
C THR A 55 2.09 5.27 0.08
N ASP A 56 2.78 4.86 1.14
CA ASP A 56 2.34 3.78 2.02
C ASP A 56 1.03 4.15 2.74
N ALA A 57 0.91 5.39 3.24
CA ALA A 57 -0.33 5.92 3.82
C ALA A 57 -1.47 6.00 2.80
N PHE A 58 -1.19 6.42 1.56
CA PHE A 58 -2.17 6.44 0.48
C PHE A 58 -2.68 5.02 0.15
N LEU A 59 -1.79 4.03 0.04
CA LEU A 59 -2.18 2.64 -0.22
C LEU A 59 -2.98 2.02 0.93
N ALA A 60 -2.63 2.35 2.17
CA ALA A 60 -3.41 1.97 3.35
C ALA A 60 -4.84 2.51 3.28
N GLU A 61 -5.01 3.79 2.91
CA GLU A 61 -6.32 4.42 2.74
C GLU A 61 -7.12 3.76 1.60
N VAL A 62 -6.51 3.51 0.44
CA VAL A 62 -7.18 2.83 -0.68
C VAL A 62 -7.67 1.43 -0.29
N ARG A 63 -6.85 0.65 0.44
CA ARG A 63 -7.26 -0.66 0.95
C ARG A 63 -8.42 -0.55 1.95
N ALA A 64 -8.38 0.44 2.85
CA ALA A 64 -9.45 0.69 3.82
C ALA A 64 -10.78 1.02 3.12
N GLN A 65 -10.75 1.89 2.11
CA GLN A 65 -11.94 2.23 1.30
C GLN A 65 -12.46 1.01 0.55
N GLY A 66 -11.58 0.16 0.01
CA GLY A 66 -11.97 -1.09 -0.65
C GLY A 66 -12.77 -2.03 0.28
N VAL A 67 -12.34 -2.15 1.54
CA VAL A 67 -13.02 -2.94 2.57
C VAL A 67 -14.38 -2.34 2.92
N GLU A 68 -14.47 -1.02 3.06
CA GLU A 68 -15.71 -0.30 3.35
C GLU A 68 -16.73 -0.51 2.21
N MET A 69 -16.31 -0.29 0.96
CA MET A 69 -17.15 -0.51 -0.24
C MET A 69 -17.62 -1.98 -0.37
N PHE A 70 -16.78 -2.94 -0.01
CA PHE A 70 -17.17 -4.35 0.01
C PHE A 70 -18.26 -4.61 1.06
N SER A 71 -18.12 -4.03 2.25
CA SER A 71 -19.10 -4.20 3.35
C SER A 71 -20.48 -3.65 3.02
N GLU A 72 -20.57 -2.60 2.21
CA GLU A 72 -21.84 -2.02 1.77
C GLU A 72 -22.70 -2.99 0.96
N LYS A 73 -22.09 -4.00 0.32
CA LYS A 73 -22.80 -5.03 -0.45
C LYS A 73 -23.67 -5.94 0.41
N PHE A 74 -23.47 -5.98 1.74
CA PHE A 74 -24.20 -6.86 2.66
C PHE A 74 -25.56 -6.28 3.10
N GLY A 75 -25.96 -5.10 2.63
CA GLY A 75 -27.23 -4.49 3.01
C GLY A 75 -27.31 -4.18 4.52
N GLY A 76 -28.51 -4.16 5.10
CA GLY A 76 -28.70 -3.92 6.53
C GLY A 76 -29.91 -4.65 7.07
N GLY A 77 -30.04 -4.75 8.39
CA GLY A 77 -31.23 -5.30 9.04
C GLY A 77 -31.16 -6.79 9.37
N THR A 78 -30.02 -7.45 9.17
CA THR A 78 -29.76 -8.79 9.69
C THR A 78 -28.57 -8.77 10.65
N LEU A 79 -28.53 -9.71 11.60
CA LEU A 79 -27.39 -9.85 12.50
C LEU A 79 -26.08 -10.07 11.73
N LEU A 80 -26.11 -10.89 10.68
CA LEU A 80 -24.95 -11.19 9.86
C LEU A 80 -24.45 -9.94 9.11
N SER A 81 -25.34 -9.18 8.46
CA SER A 81 -24.95 -7.98 7.72
C SER A 81 -24.42 -6.86 8.62
N ASN A 82 -24.97 -6.72 9.83
CA ASN A 82 -24.46 -5.77 10.81
C ASN A 82 -23.06 -6.18 11.30
N MET A 83 -22.86 -7.46 11.62
CA MET A 83 -21.56 -7.98 12.07
C MET A 83 -20.47 -7.80 11.00
N VAL A 84 -20.77 -8.07 9.72
CA VAL A 84 -19.82 -7.88 8.61
C VAL A 84 -19.40 -6.41 8.49
N LYS A 85 -20.35 -5.48 8.63
CA LYS A 85 -20.07 -4.04 8.57
C LYS A 85 -19.19 -3.55 9.72
N GLU A 86 -19.43 -4.03 10.94
CA GLU A 86 -18.61 -3.69 12.10
C GLU A 86 -17.18 -4.21 11.94
N VAL A 87 -17.01 -5.47 11.53
CA VAL A 87 -15.68 -6.08 11.30
C VAL A 87 -14.94 -5.37 10.17
N ALA A 88 -15.64 -5.04 9.08
CA ALA A 88 -15.05 -4.29 7.97
C ALA A 88 -14.60 -2.89 8.38
N ALA A 89 -15.39 -2.17 9.18
CA ALA A 89 -15.02 -0.87 9.71
C ALA A 89 -13.77 -0.93 10.61
N ASP A 90 -13.70 -1.91 11.51
CA ASP A 90 -12.52 -2.13 12.37
C ASP A 90 -11.28 -2.49 11.54
N PHE A 91 -11.43 -3.37 10.53
CA PHE A 91 -10.33 -3.74 9.64
C PHE A 91 -9.84 -2.56 8.80
N ALA A 92 -10.74 -1.75 8.24
CA ALA A 92 -10.40 -0.52 7.53
C ALA A 92 -9.64 0.47 8.41
N ALA A 93 -10.06 0.64 9.67
CA ALA A 93 -9.35 1.48 10.64
C ALA A 93 -7.93 0.96 10.96
N LYS A 94 -7.74 -0.35 11.04
CA LYS A 94 -6.41 -0.97 11.23
C LYS A 94 -5.50 -0.75 10.03
N LEU A 95 -6.03 -0.87 8.82
CA LEU A 95 -5.28 -0.60 7.58
C LEU A 95 -4.75 0.83 7.57
N ARG A 96 -5.58 1.83 7.90
CA ARG A 96 -5.17 3.26 7.97
C ARG A 96 -4.05 3.53 8.98
N LYS A 97 -3.98 2.74 10.06
CA LYS A 97 -2.93 2.84 11.07
C LYS A 97 -1.61 2.19 10.64
N GLY A 98 -1.54 1.65 9.42
CA GLY A 98 -0.35 0.98 8.90
C GLY A 98 -0.07 -0.35 9.57
N VAL A 99 -1.04 -0.95 10.26
CA VAL A 99 -0.89 -2.31 10.82
C VAL A 99 -0.98 -3.27 9.64
N ALA A 100 0.17 -3.65 9.10
CA ALA A 100 0.26 -4.72 8.13
C ALA A 100 -0.14 -6.06 8.78
N GLN A 101 -0.79 -6.89 7.99
CA GLN A 101 -1.11 -8.28 8.34
C GLN A 101 0.16 -9.13 8.31
#